data_AF-A0A6M0RD79-F1
#
_entry.id   AF-A0A6M0RD79-F1
#
_cell.length_a   1.000
_cell.length_b   1.000
_cell.length_c   1.000
_cell.angle_alpha   90.00
_cell.angle_beta   90.00
_cell.angle_gamma   90.00
#
_symmetry.space_group_name_H-M   'P 1'
#
loop_
_entity.id
_entity.type
_entity.pdbx_description
1 polymer ?
#
loop_
_entity_poly.entity_id
_entity_poly.type
_entity_poly.pdbx_seq_one_letter_code
_entity_poly.pdbx_strand_id
1 'polypeptide(L)' 'MQARNLMKDRDLAAYLDSNNSNLSFEYYEDKYLKQGYTGNLLYRKILESSNRTNKEVNKQLGIM' A
#
# COMPACT_ATOMS: atom_id res chain seq x y z
N MET A 1 -25.02 -8.26 -5.29
CA MET A 1 -23.93 -7.75 -6.16
C MET A 1 -23.48 -8.92 -7.04
N GLN A 2 -23.59 -8.86 -8.37
CA GLN A 2 -23.18 -10.00 -9.24
C GLN A 2 -21.65 -10.01 -9.41
N ALA A 3 -21.02 -11.20 -9.44
CA ALA A 3 -19.56 -11.37 -9.56
C ALA A 3 -18.94 -10.66 -10.79
N ARG A 4 -19.72 -10.51 -11.88
CA ARG A 4 -19.32 -9.80 -13.10
C ARG A 4 -18.97 -8.33 -12.85
N ASN A 5 -19.69 -7.66 -11.95
CA ASN A 5 -19.44 -6.26 -11.63
C ASN A 5 -18.16 -6.08 -10.80
N LEU A 6 -17.81 -7.07 -9.97
CA LEU A 6 -16.55 -7.08 -9.20
C LEU A 6 -15.34 -7.38 -10.08
N MET A 7 -15.54 -8.04 -11.22
CA MET A 7 -14.50 -8.35 -12.20
C MET A 7 -14.33 -7.29 -13.30
N LYS A 8 -15.10 -6.21 -13.25
CA LYS A 8 -15.14 -5.19 -14.31
C LYS A 8 -13.76 -4.54 -14.52
N ASP A 9 -12.97 -4.40 -13.46
CA ASP A 9 -11.69 -3.69 -13.48
C ASP A 9 -10.49 -4.65 -13.34
N ARG A 10 -10.62 -5.90 -13.78
CA ARG A 10 -9.55 -6.92 -13.66
C ARG A 10 -8.23 -6.52 -14.30
N ASP A 11 -8.28 -5.86 -15.46
CA ASP A 11 -7.07 -5.42 -16.16
C ASP A 11 -6.34 -4.32 -15.39
N LEU A 12 -7.09 -3.38 -14.81
CA LEU A 12 -6.54 -2.35 -13.94
C LEU A 12 -5.97 -2.95 -12.65
N ALA A 13 -6.67 -3.92 -12.04
CA ALA A 13 -6.16 -4.62 -10.86
C ALA A 13 -4.83 -5.32 -11.15
N ALA A 14 -4.75 -6.08 -12.25
CA ALA A 14 -3.51 -6.74 -12.66
C ALA A 14 -2.37 -5.74 -12.92
N TYR A 15 -2.67 -4.61 -13.56
CA TYR A 15 -1.69 -3.54 -13.75
C TYR A 15 -1.21 -2.95 -12.41
N LEU A 16 -2.11 -2.70 -11.47
CA LEU A 16 -1.74 -2.17 -10.15
C LEU A 16 -0.90 -3.17 -9.37
N ASP A 17 -1.24 -4.46 -9.40
CA ASP A 17 -0.48 -5.52 -8.73
C ASP A 17 0.96 -5.62 -9.25
N SER A 18 1.17 -5.48 -10.57
CA SER A 18 2.50 -5.56 -11.17
C SER A 18 3.33 -4.28 -11.04
N ASN A 19 2.69 -3.10 -11.01
CA ASN A 19 3.38 -1.81 -11.06
C ASN A 19 3.42 -1.07 -9.71
N ASN A 20 2.58 -1.45 -8.75
CA ASN A 20 2.48 -0.83 -7.43
C ASN A 20 2.65 -1.86 -6.32
N SER A 21 3.56 -2.82 -6.53
CA SER A 21 3.89 -3.82 -5.53
C SER A 21 4.44 -3.17 -4.26
N ASN A 22 4.09 -3.73 -3.11
CA ASN A 22 4.67 -3.29 -1.84
C ASN A 22 6.19 -3.49 -1.85
N LEU A 23 6.91 -2.55 -1.25
CA LEU A 23 8.35 -2.67 -1.04
C LEU A 23 8.63 -3.72 0.05
N SER A 24 9.89 -4.16 0.15
CA SER A 24 10.27 -5.14 1.17
C SER A 24 10.14 -4.57 2.59
N PHE A 25 10.09 -5.46 3.57
CA PHE A 25 9.99 -5.07 4.98
C PHE A 25 11.19 -4.21 5.42
N GLU A 26 12.39 -4.56 4.97
CA GLU A 26 13.66 -3.89 5.29
C GLU A 26 13.68 -2.44 4.80
N TYR A 27 13.03 -2.16 3.67
CA TYR A 27 12.86 -0.78 3.19
C TYR A 27 12.10 0.07 4.20
N TYR A 28 11.02 -0.47 4.79
CA TYR A 28 10.22 0.26 5.78
C TYR A 28 10.93 0.35 7.12
N GLU A 29 11.67 -0.69 7.54
CA GLU A 29 12.55 -0.60 8.71
C GLU A 29 13.54 0.56 8.56
N ASP A 30 14.35 0.58 7.51
CA ASP A 30 15.35 1.62 7.28
C ASP A 30 14.72 3.03 7.21
N LYS A 31 13.61 3.15 6.48
CA LYS A 31 12.87 4.41 6.36
C LYS A 31 12.42 4.93 7.73
N TYR A 32 11.83 4.10 8.58
CA TYR A 32 11.29 4.55 9.86
C TYR A 32 12.35 4.64 10.96
N LEU A 33 13.42 3.84 10.88
CA LEU A 33 14.62 4.02 11.70
C LEU A 33 15.24 5.40 11.45
N LYS A 34 15.38 5.82 10.18
CA LYS A 34 15.86 7.17 9.81
C LYS A 34 14.95 8.29 10.30
N GLN A 35 13.67 8.00 10.58
CA GLN A 35 12.72 8.94 11.17
C GLN A 35 12.73 8.94 12.71
N GLY A 36 13.60 8.12 13.33
CA GLY A 36 13.76 8.03 14.78
C GLY A 36 12.84 7.04 15.48
N TYR A 37 12.06 6.23 14.75
CA TYR A 37 11.28 5.16 15.36
C TYR A 37 12.18 3.98 15.71
N THR A 38 12.05 3.45 16.93
CA THR A 38 12.85 2.33 17.41
C THR A 38 12.01 1.33 18.22
N GLY A 39 12.54 0.12 18.41
CA GLY A 39 11.89 -0.94 19.20
C GLY A 39 10.44 -1.19 18.79
N ASN A 40 9.54 -1.31 19.75
CA ASN A 40 8.11 -1.59 19.48
C ASN A 40 7.41 -0.49 18.67
N LEU A 41 7.86 0.76 18.76
CA LEU A 41 7.25 1.86 18.01
C LEU A 41 7.55 1.76 16.51
N LEU A 42 8.72 1.23 16.13
CA LEU A 42 9.08 0.95 14.74
C LEU A 42 8.08 -0.02 14.11
N TYR A 43 7.90 -1.20 14.71
CA TYR A 43 7.00 -2.23 14.18
C TYR A 43 5.53 -1.75 14.14
N ARG A 44 5.08 -1.04 15.17
CA ARG A 44 3.74 -0.41 15.16
C ARG A 44 3.60 0.58 14.00
N LYS A 45 4.64 1.36 13.71
CA LYS A 45 4.61 2.34 12.61
C LYS A 45 4.55 1.66 11.24
N ILE A 46 5.32 0.58 11.06
CA ILE A 46 5.26 -0.23 9.84
C ILE A 46 3.86 -0.77 9.64
N LEU A 47 3.28 -1.44 10.64
CA LEU A 47 1.92 -1.97 10.58
C LEU A 47 0.87 -0.90 10.28
N GLU A 48 0.96 0.26 10.93
CA GLU A 48 0.07 1.39 10.66
C GLU A 48 0.18 1.85 9.20
N SER A 49 1.40 1.89 8.66
CA SER A 49 1.64 2.32 7.27
C SER A 49 1.15 1.31 6.24
N SER A 50 1.29 0.01 6.51
CA SER A 50 0.86 -1.07 5.62
C SER A 50 -0.67 -1.19 5.50
N ASN A 51 -1.41 -0.63 6.46
CA ASN A 51 -2.88 -0.57 6.42
C ASN A 51 -3.42 0.67 5.67
N ARG A 52 -2.55 1.54 5.16
CA ARG A 52 -2.96 2.74 4.43
C ARG A 52 -3.00 2.48 2.94
N THR A 53 -3.98 3.07 2.28
CA THR A 53 -4.10 3.06 0.82
C THR A 53 -3.00 3.89 0.16
N ASN A 54 -2.66 3.56 -1.08
CA ASN A 54 -1.73 4.34 -1.87
C ASN A 54 -2.41 5.63 -2.35
N LYS A 55 -2.03 6.76 -1.75
CA LYS A 55 -2.63 8.07 -2.01
C LYS A 55 -2.48 8.54 -3.46
N GLU A 56 -1.36 8.23 -4.11
CA GLU A 56 -1.13 8.64 -5.50
C GLU A 56 -2.01 7.84 -6.45
N VAL A 57 -2.14 6.53 -6.22
CA VAL A 57 -3.07 5.68 -6.99
C VAL A 57 -4.52 6.15 -6.78
N ASN A 58 -4.93 6.41 -5.54
CA ASN A 58 -6.26 6.93 -5.25
C ASN A 58 -6.54 8.24 -6.01
N LYS A 59 -5.58 9.17 -6.03
CA LYS A 59 -5.68 10.43 -6.76
C LYS A 59 -5.80 10.20 -8.28
N GLN A 60 -5.02 9.30 -8.85
CA GLN A 60 -5.08 8.95 -10.28
C GLN A 60 -6.43 8.34 -10.67
N LEU A 61 -7.04 7.56 -9.78
CA LEU A 61 -8.32 6.90 -10.00
C LEU A 61 -9.54 7.75 -9.59
N GLY A 62 -9.33 8.96 -9.06
CA GLY A 62 -10.41 9.83 -8.60
C GLY A 62 -11.14 9.31 -7.36
N ILE A 63 -10.50 8.45 -6.56
CA ILE A 63 -11.03 7.90 -5.32
C ILE A 63 -10.67 8.87 -4.18
N MET A 64 -11.67 9.53 -3.61
CA MET A 64 -11.54 10.42 -2.44
C MET A 64 -11.46 9.64 -1.13
#